data_AF-A0A1Y1S5M9-F1
#
_entry.id   AF-A0A1Y1S5M9-F1
#
_cell.length_a   1.000
_cell.length_b   1.000
_cell.length_c   1.000
_cell.angle_alpha   90.00
_cell.angle_beta   90.00
_cell.angle_gamma   90.00
#
_symmetry.space_group_name_H-M   'P 1'
#
loop_
_entity.id
_entity.type
_entity.pdbx_description
1 polymer ?
#
loop_
_entity_poly.entity_id
_entity_poly.type
_entity_poly.pdbx_seq_one_letter_code
_entity_poly.pdbx_strand_id
1 'polypeptide(L)'
;MKMSEKDIIHNVLQMTPTFILAMPRCPFCTKAIAALPSAKVYDYLEYPELDSAITDVYSYKTYPKIFLEGEFIGGYSDLVSRNSAL
;
A
#
# COMPACT_ATOMS: atom_id res chain seq x y z
N MET A 1 -5.20 -25.67 0.22
CA MET A 1 -6.00 -24.53 -0.30
C MET A 1 -5.05 -23.37 -0.54
N LYS A 2 -5.12 -22.71 -1.69
CA LYS A 2 -4.48 -21.40 -1.88
C LYS A 2 -5.39 -20.34 -1.25
N MET A 3 -4.80 -19.37 -0.57
CA MET A 3 -5.50 -18.21 -0.01
C MET A 3 -5.89 -17.28 -1.16
N SER A 4 -7.09 -16.67 -1.13
CA SER A 4 -7.50 -15.74 -2.19
C SER A 4 -6.80 -14.38 -2.03
N GLU A 5 -6.74 -13.59 -3.11
CA GLU A 5 -6.14 -12.25 -3.11
C GLU A 5 -6.83 -11.34 -2.08
N LYS A 6 -8.15 -11.47 -1.95
CA LYS A 6 -8.93 -10.72 -0.94
C LYS A 6 -8.57 -11.13 0.48
N ASP A 7 -8.35 -12.42 0.73
CA ASP A 7 -7.95 -12.91 2.05
C ASP A 7 -6.54 -12.43 2.42
N ILE A 8 -5.61 -12.40 1.45
CA ILE A 8 -4.27 -11.85 1.64
C ILE A 8 -4.35 -10.40 2.12
N ILE A 9 -5.09 -9.55 1.39
CA ILE A 9 -5.26 -8.14 1.74
C ILE A 9 -5.95 -8.00 3.10
N HIS A 10 -7.04 -8.74 3.32
CA HIS A 10 -7.80 -8.69 4.57
C HIS A 10 -6.92 -9.02 5.78
N ASN A 11 -6.11 -10.07 5.70
CA ASN A 11 -5.23 -10.49 6.79
C ASN A 11 -4.17 -9.42 7.12
N VAL A 12 -3.60 -8.77 6.10
CA VAL A 12 -2.65 -7.67 6.30
C VAL A 12 -3.34 -6.49 6.97
N LEU A 13 -4.55 -6.11 6.53
CA LEU A 13 -5.29 -4.99 7.11
C LEU A 13 -5.72 -5.21 8.57
N GLN A 14 -5.94 -6.46 9.01
CA GLN A 14 -6.20 -6.77 10.42
C GLN A 14 -5.00 -6.49 11.33
N MET A 15 -3.77 -6.64 10.81
CA MET A 15 -2.54 -6.40 11.59
C MET A 15 -1.99 -4.99 11.42
N THR A 16 -2.07 -4.47 10.20
CA THR A 16 -1.51 -3.18 9.78
C THR A 16 -2.53 -2.47 8.90
N PRO A 17 -3.51 -1.77 9.47
CA PRO A 17 -4.54 -1.07 8.70
C PRO A 17 -3.98 0.11 7.89
N THR A 18 -2.84 0.67 8.32
CA THR A 18 -2.13 1.73 7.62
C THR A 18 -0.75 1.25 7.20
N PHE A 19 -0.51 1.14 5.89
CA PHE A 19 0.78 0.70 5.35
C PHE A 19 1.07 1.26 3.97
N ILE A 20 2.34 1.20 3.57
CA ILE A 20 2.84 1.54 2.24
C ILE A 20 3.53 0.31 1.67
N LEU A 21 3.07 -0.20 0.53
CA LEU A 21 3.85 -1.11 -0.29
C LEU A 21 4.75 -0.28 -1.21
N ALA A 22 6.06 -0.43 -1.02
CA ALA A 22 7.09 0.37 -1.67
C ALA A 22 7.96 -0.49 -2.59
N MET A 23 8.52 0.19 -3.59
CA MET A 23 9.55 -0.36 -4.48
C MET A 23 10.89 0.32 -4.16
N PRO A 24 12.03 -0.40 -4.16
CA PRO A 24 13.36 0.19 -4.02
C PRO A 24 13.63 1.24 -5.10
N ARG A 25 14.36 2.31 -4.74
CA ARG A 25 14.73 3.42 -5.65
C ARG A 25 13.53 4.16 -6.27
N CYS A 26 12.35 4.07 -5.66
CA CYS A 26 11.15 4.79 -6.05
C CYS A 26 11.07 6.16 -5.33
N PRO A 27 11.22 7.30 -6.03
CA PRO A 27 11.21 8.61 -5.37
C PRO A 27 9.84 8.96 -4.76
N PHE A 28 8.74 8.52 -5.36
CA PHE A 28 7.39 8.72 -4.81
C PHE A 28 7.15 7.89 -3.55
N CYS A 29 7.78 6.73 -3.45
CA CYS A 29 7.72 5.88 -2.27
C CYS A 29 8.47 6.54 -1.10
N THR A 30 9.66 7.10 -1.35
CA THR A 30 10.38 7.91 -0.34
C THR A 30 9.53 9.08 0.16
N LYS A 31 8.84 9.79 -0.75
CA LYS A 31 7.96 10.90 -0.37
C LYS A 31 6.75 10.43 0.45
N ALA A 32 6.12 9.31 0.09
CA ALA A 32 5.01 8.75 0.85
C ALA A 32 5.43 8.32 2.25
N ILE A 33 6.60 7.68 2.40
CA ILE A 33 7.16 7.29 3.70
C ILE A 33 7.43 8.54 4.56
N ALA A 34 7.99 9.60 3.97
CA ALA A 34 8.21 10.85 4.69
C ALA A 34 6.90 11.54 5.11
N ALA A 35 5.84 11.42 4.30
CA ALA A 35 4.52 11.96 4.61
C ALA A 35 3.76 11.14 5.67
N LEU A 36 4.03 9.84 5.77
CA LEU A 36 3.39 8.91 6.71
C LEU A 36 4.45 8.18 7.55
N PRO A 37 5.14 8.87 8.47
CA PRO A 37 6.26 8.28 9.22
C PRO A 37 5.84 7.13 10.15
N SER A 38 4.55 7.05 10.51
CA SER A 38 3.99 5.99 11.34
C SER A 38 3.50 4.77 10.56
N ALA A 39 3.45 4.84 9.22
CA ALA A 39 2.96 3.74 8.40
C ALA A 39 3.99 2.59 8.35
N LYS A 40 3.50 1.35 8.42
CA LYS A 40 4.33 0.18 8.13
C LYS A 40 4.74 0.21 6.67
N VAL A 41 6.01 -0.03 6.37
CA VAL A 41 6.50 -0.16 4.99
C VAL A 41 6.72 -1.64 4.69
N TYR A 42 6.15 -2.09 3.57
CA TYR A 42 6.40 -3.40 2.97
C TYR A 42 7.23 -3.22 1.70
N ASP A 43 8.26 -4.05 1.50
CA ASP A 43 9.01 -4.09 0.25
C ASP A 43 8.34 -5.08 -0.71
N TYR A 44 8.03 -4.65 -1.94
CA TYR A 44 7.39 -5.51 -2.93
C TYR A 44 8.21 -6.76 -3.29
N LEU A 45 9.54 -6.74 -3.13
CA LEU A 45 10.41 -7.90 -3.34
C LEU A 45 10.23 -8.96 -2.25
N GLU A 46 10.01 -8.52 -1.02
CA GLU A 46 9.79 -9.40 0.13
C GLU A 46 8.33 -9.90 0.19
N TYR A 47 7.39 -9.12 -0.36
CA TYR A 47 5.95 -9.38 -0.30
C TYR A 47 5.30 -9.42 -1.70
N PRO A 48 5.75 -10.27 -2.63
CA PRO A 48 5.22 -10.33 -4.00
C PRO A 48 3.76 -10.82 -4.05
N GLU A 49 3.32 -11.64 -3.10
CA GLU A 49 1.93 -12.09 -3.01
C GLU A 49 0.97 -10.96 -2.64
N LEU A 50 1.38 -10.09 -1.70
CA LEU A 50 0.63 -8.89 -1.34
C LEU A 50 0.58 -7.92 -2.52
N ASP A 51 1.70 -7.77 -3.24
CA ASP A 51 1.77 -6.93 -4.43
C ASP A 51 0.80 -7.37 -5.54
N SER A 52 0.82 -8.66 -5.88
CA SER A 52 -0.09 -9.24 -6.86
C SER A 52 -1.54 -9.08 -6.42
N ALA A 53 -1.84 -9.44 -5.16
CA ALA A 53 -3.19 -9.35 -4.62
C ALA A 53 -3.76 -7.94 -4.72
N ILE A 54 -3.00 -6.91 -4.31
CA ILE A 54 -3.45 -5.51 -4.41
C ILE A 54 -3.61 -5.11 -5.89
N THR A 55 -2.67 -5.52 -6.76
CA THR A 55 -2.75 -5.21 -8.20
C THR A 55 -4.00 -5.78 -8.82
N ASP A 56 -4.35 -7.02 -8.51
CA ASP A 56 -5.46 -7.74 -9.12
C ASP A 56 -6.80 -7.25 -8.58
N VAL A 57 -6.90 -7.02 -7.26
CA VAL A 57 -8.15 -6.55 -6.62
C VAL A 57 -8.47 -5.10 -6.98
N TYR A 58 -7.48 -4.22 -7.02
CA TYR A 58 -7.68 -2.79 -7.27
C TYR A 58 -7.32 -2.34 -8.69
N SER A 59 -6.86 -3.26 -9.55
CA SER A 59 -6.35 -2.94 -10.89
C SER A 59 -5.24 -1.87 -10.88
N TYR A 60 -4.42 -1.82 -9.82
CA TYR A 60 -3.45 -0.75 -9.59
C TYR A 60 -1.99 -1.25 -9.69
N LYS A 61 -1.29 -0.82 -10.75
CA LYS A 61 0.04 -1.34 -11.14
C LYS A 61 1.22 -0.45 -10.74
N THR A 62 0.98 0.69 -10.12
CA THR A 62 2.04 1.68 -9.81
C THR A 62 2.39 1.70 -8.33
N TYR A 63 3.53 2.30 -7.99
CA TYR A 63 4.00 2.46 -6.61
C TYR A 63 4.15 3.95 -6.26
N PRO A 64 4.01 4.30 -4.97
CA PRO A 64 3.64 3.44 -3.84
C PRO A 64 2.18 2.96 -3.91
N LYS A 65 1.85 1.84 -3.25
CA LYS A 65 0.46 1.44 -3.00
C LYS A 65 0.17 1.67 -1.53
N ILE A 66 -0.78 2.55 -1.23
CA ILE A 66 -0.96 3.07 0.12
C ILE A 66 -2.34 2.67 0.63
N PHE A 67 -2.35 2.14 1.86
CA PHE A 67 -3.56 1.93 2.64
C PHE A 67 -3.53 2.84 3.86
N LEU A 68 -4.67 3.47 4.15
CA LEU A 68 -4.89 4.27 5.36
C LEU A 68 -6.12 3.73 6.07
N GLU A 69 -5.99 3.38 7.34
CA GLU A 69 -7.12 2.99 8.20
C GLU A 69 -8.01 1.87 7.61
N GLY A 70 -7.41 0.92 6.88
CA GLY A 70 -8.13 -0.18 6.24
C GLY A 70 -8.59 0.10 4.80
N GLU A 71 -8.41 1.31 4.29
CA GLU A 71 -8.86 1.71 2.96
C GLU A 71 -7.68 1.86 1.99
N PHE A 72 -7.82 1.30 0.78
CA PHE A 72 -6.87 1.57 -0.30
C PHE A 72 -7.09 2.96 -0.86
N ILE A 73 -6.04 3.79 -0.86
CA ILE A 73 -6.15 5.17 -1.32
C ILE A 73 -5.50 5.43 -2.67
N GLY A 74 -4.70 4.49 -3.19
CA GLY A 74 -3.89 4.69 -4.39
C GLY A 74 -2.43 4.97 -4.08
N GLY A 75 -1.85 5.95 -4.77
CA GLY A 75 -0.43 6.29 -4.72
C GLY A 75 -0.13 7.61 -4.06
N TYR A 76 1.08 8.14 -4.28
CA TYR A 76 1.54 9.35 -3.61
C TYR A 76 0.68 10.59 -3.93
N SER A 77 0.25 10.75 -5.19
CA SER A 77 -0.62 11.87 -5.58
C SER A 77 -1.98 11.82 -4.87
N ASP A 78 -2.54 10.62 -4.70
CA ASP A 78 -3.81 10.40 -4.00
C ASP A 78 -3.66 10.70 -2.50
N LEU A 79 -2.54 10.29 -1.90
CA LEU A 79 -2.18 10.63 -0.51
C LEU A 79 -2.15 12.15 -0.29
N VAL A 80 -1.45 12.88 -1.16
CA VAL A 80 -1.35 14.35 -1.05
C VAL A 80 -2.73 15.01 -1.20
N SER A 81 -3.55 14.51 -2.14
CA SER A 81 -4.90 15.02 -2.37
C SER A 81 -5.80 14.82 -1.14
N ARG A 82 -5.68 13.68 -0.47
CA ARG A 82 -6.44 13.37 0.76
C ARG A 82 -5.99 14.20 1.96
N ASN A 83 -4.68 14.42 2.12
CA ASN A 83 -4.14 15.20 3.24
C ASN A 83 -4.43 16.71 3.12
N SER A 84 -4.81 17.18 1.94
CA SER A 84 -5.21 18.58 1.71
C SER A 84 -6.66 18.87 2.14
N ALA A 85 -7.41 17.85 2.58
CA ALA A 85 -8.79 17.95 3.04
C ALA A 85 -8.95 17.89 4.57
N LEU A 86 -7.83 17.88 5.31
CA LEU A 86 -7.75 18.02 6.77
C LEU A 86 -7.03 19.32 7.14
#